data_AF-A0A0X8JE00-F1
#
_entry.id   AF-A0A0X8JE00-F1
#
_cell.length_a   1.000
_cell.length_b   1.000
_cell.length_c   1.000
_cell.angle_alpha   90.00
_cell.angle_beta   90.00
_cell.angle_gamma   90.00
#
_symmetry.space_group_name_H-M   'P 1'
#
loop_
_entity.id
_entity.type
_entity.pdbx_description
1 polymer ?
#
loop_
_entity_poly.entity_id
_entity_poly.type
_entity_poly.pdbx_seq_one_letter_code
_entity_poly.pdbx_strand_id
1 'polypeptide(L)'
;MCAVIGSSPATHVVVAAAPLGQGVREEAARQRSLATLISVLAEEYGVTALTLERRQYVQDMEDQTTVKVAPLSHAIPEGFELVHQFGQEDARLWVPDQVLGAYGDALAGDSRAWDLLARQVQIERVNLA
;
A
#
# COMPACT_ATOMS: atom_id res chain seq x y z
N MET A 1 0.32 10.88 16.05
CA MET A 1 -0.18 10.54 14.70
C MET A 1 -0.94 9.22 14.71
N CYS A 2 -0.35 8.11 15.15
CA CYS A 2 -1.02 6.80 15.20
C CYS A 2 -2.32 6.78 16.01
N ALA A 3 -2.41 7.52 17.12
CA ALA A 3 -3.66 7.67 17.86
C ALA A 3 -4.80 8.32 17.05
N VAL A 4 -4.47 9.27 16.16
CA VAL A 4 -5.45 9.92 15.27
C VAL A 4 -5.91 8.93 14.20
N ILE A 5 -4.96 8.22 13.58
CA ILE A 5 -5.23 7.19 12.57
C ILE A 5 -6.13 6.08 13.16
N GLY A 6 -5.78 5.54 14.32
CA GLY A 6 -6.56 4.51 15.02
C GLY A 6 -7.92 4.98 15.56
N SER A 7 -8.22 6.28 15.49
CA SER A 7 -9.53 6.85 15.82
C SER A 7 -10.33 7.28 14.59
N SER A 8 -9.76 7.13 13.40
CA SER A 8 -10.38 7.53 12.13
C SER A 8 -11.59 6.63 11.81
N PRO A 9 -12.67 7.16 11.20
CA PRO A 9 -13.81 6.37 10.74
C PRO A 9 -13.50 5.53 9.48
N ALA A 10 -12.24 5.43 9.07
CA ALA A 10 -11.84 4.57 7.96
C ALA A 10 -12.27 3.12 8.24
N THR A 11 -12.91 2.48 7.26
CA THR A 11 -13.43 1.12 7.43
C THR A 11 -12.30 0.12 7.62
N HIS A 12 -11.21 0.25 6.84
CA HIS A 12 -10.02 -0.61 6.90
C HIS A 12 -8.78 0.16 6.42
N VAL A 13 -7.61 -0.18 6.96
CA VAL A 13 -6.31 0.24 6.43
C VAL A 13 -5.55 -0.99 5.96
N VAL A 14 -5.39 -1.14 4.64
CA VAL A 14 -4.69 -2.28 4.04
C VAL A 14 -3.29 -1.83 3.62
N VAL A 15 -2.27 -2.53 4.09
CA VAL A 15 -0.86 -2.22 3.77
C VAL A 15 -0.17 -3.47 3.24
N ALA A 16 0.31 -3.40 2.00
CA ALA A 16 1.16 -4.43 1.41
C ALA A 16 2.63 -4.14 1.76
N ALA A 17 3.26 -5.08 2.47
CA ALA A 17 4.63 -4.94 2.93
C ALA A 17 5.48 -6.15 2.50
N ALA A 18 6.72 -5.88 2.12
CA ALA A 18 7.67 -6.88 1.67
C ALA A 18 9.07 -6.56 2.21
N PRO A 19 9.78 -7.50 2.88
CA PRO A 19 11.17 -7.28 3.23
C PRO A 19 12.03 -7.28 1.95
N LEU A 20 12.85 -6.26 1.77
CA LEU A 20 13.80 -6.21 0.66
C LEU A 20 14.90 -7.27 0.89
N GLY A 21 14.87 -8.35 0.10
CA GLY A 21 15.93 -9.35 0.08
C GLY A 21 17.21 -8.83 -0.58
N GLN A 22 18.35 -9.44 -0.28
CA GLN A 22 19.62 -9.07 -0.93
C GLN A 22 19.52 -9.27 -2.45
N GLY A 23 19.84 -8.23 -3.22
CA GLY A 23 19.84 -8.26 -4.68
C GLY A 23 18.50 -7.95 -5.35
N VAL A 24 17.41 -7.77 -4.59
CA VAL A 24 16.13 -7.32 -5.16
C VAL A 24 16.16 -5.81 -5.41
N ARG A 25 15.84 -5.39 -6.64
CA ARG A 25 15.69 -3.97 -6.96
C ARG A 25 14.43 -3.43 -6.29
N GLU A 26 14.55 -2.30 -5.60
CA GLU A 26 13.45 -1.63 -4.90
C GLU A 26 12.21 -1.45 -5.78
N GLU A 27 12.41 -0.97 -7.02
CA GLU A 27 11.30 -0.75 -7.95
C GLU A 27 10.60 -2.06 -8.36
N ALA A 28 11.34 -3.17 -8.51
CA ALA A 28 10.72 -4.46 -8.79
C ALA A 28 9.90 -4.99 -7.60
N ALA A 29 10.40 -4.81 -6.37
CA ALA A 29 9.66 -5.14 -5.16
C ALA A 29 8.38 -4.31 -5.03
N ARG A 30 8.47 -3.03 -5.39
CA ARG A 30 7.34 -2.10 -5.38
C ARG A 30 6.27 -2.49 -6.40
N GLN A 31 6.64 -2.78 -7.64
CA GLN A 31 5.69 -3.20 -8.68
C GLN A 31 4.95 -4.49 -8.27
N ARG A 32 5.64 -5.47 -7.66
CA ARG A 32 5.01 -6.68 -7.11
C ARG A 32 4.07 -6.38 -5.94
N SER A 33 4.49 -5.47 -5.06
CA SER A 33 3.68 -5.07 -3.91
C SER A 33 2.42 -4.33 -4.34
N LEU A 34 2.52 -3.45 -5.33
CA LEU A 34 1.40 -2.74 -5.92
C LEU A 34 0.41 -3.70 -6.59
N ALA A 35 0.90 -4.65 -7.40
CA ALA A 35 0.04 -5.64 -8.02
C ALA A 35 -0.74 -6.45 -6.97
N THR A 36 -0.05 -6.92 -5.92
CA THR A 36 -0.67 -7.68 -4.82
C THR A 36 -1.71 -6.83 -4.08
N LEU A 37 -1.37 -5.58 -3.75
CA LEU A 37 -2.27 -4.66 -3.08
C LEU A 37 -3.56 -4.45 -3.88
N ILE A 38 -3.44 -4.24 -5.20
CA ILE A 38 -4.60 -4.01 -6.05
C ILE A 38 -5.49 -5.26 -6.11
N SER A 39 -4.91 -6.46 -6.25
CA SER A 39 -5.69 -7.70 -6.23
C SER A 39 -6.47 -7.84 -4.92
N VAL A 40 -5.84 -7.63 -3.76
CA VAL A 40 -6.50 -7.68 -2.45
C VAL A 40 -7.62 -6.64 -2.36
N LEU A 41 -7.31 -5.38 -2.68
CA LEU A 41 -8.29 -4.28 -2.62
C LEU A 41 -9.50 -4.55 -3.51
N ALA A 42 -9.29 -5.10 -4.69
CA ALA A 42 -10.35 -5.32 -5.64
C ALA A 42 -11.19 -6.58 -5.34
N GLU A 43 -10.55 -7.70 -5.01
CA GLU A 43 -11.23 -8.98 -4.78
C GLU A 43 -11.89 -9.05 -3.40
N GLU A 44 -11.20 -8.60 -2.34
CA GLU A 44 -11.68 -8.76 -0.97
C GLU A 44 -12.50 -7.55 -0.49
N TYR A 45 -12.15 -6.35 -0.97
CA TYR A 45 -12.77 -5.10 -0.51
C TYR A 45 -13.66 -4.43 -1.57
N GLY A 46 -13.73 -4.97 -2.79
CA GLY A 46 -14.54 -4.42 -3.88
C GLY A 46 -14.13 -3.00 -4.29
N VAL A 47 -12.88 -2.62 -4.02
CA VAL A 47 -12.34 -1.30 -4.37
C VAL A 47 -12.05 -1.25 -5.86
N THR A 48 -12.51 -0.18 -6.51
CA THR A 48 -12.32 0.05 -7.95
C THR A 48 -11.35 1.18 -8.26
N ALA A 49 -10.89 1.93 -7.26
CA ALA A 49 -10.00 3.07 -7.44
C ALA A 49 -8.98 3.17 -6.30
N LEU A 50 -7.71 3.39 -6.66
CA LEU A 50 -6.60 3.61 -5.74
C LEU A 50 -5.95 4.96 -6.02
N THR A 51 -5.72 5.73 -4.96
CA THR A 51 -4.90 6.95 -5.00
C THR A 51 -3.59 6.68 -4.29
N LEU A 52 -2.48 6.89 -4.99
CA LEU A 52 -1.13 6.83 -4.43
C LEU A 52 -0.54 8.23 -4.26
N GLU A 53 0.40 8.37 -3.33
CA GLU A 53 1.22 9.57 -3.26
C GLU A 53 2.10 9.65 -4.52
N ARG A 54 2.12 10.84 -5.13
CA ARG A 54 2.95 11.14 -6.28
C ARG A 54 4.43 11.13 -5.90
N ARG A 55 5.26 10.46 -6.72
CA ARG A 55 6.72 10.40 -6.58
C ARG A 55 7.38 11.10 -7.77
N GLN A 56 8.41 10.46 -8.34
CA GLN A 56 9.00 10.90 -9.60
C GLN A 56 8.08 10.47 -10.76
N TYR A 57 7.92 11.37 -11.74
CA TYR A 57 7.05 11.15 -12.89
C TYR A 57 7.26 9.78 -13.59
N VAL A 58 8.51 9.34 -13.73
CA VAL A 58 8.81 8.04 -14.36
C VAL A 58 8.25 6.89 -13.54
N GLN A 59 8.34 6.94 -12.21
CA GLN A 59 7.82 5.90 -11.32
C GLN A 59 6.29 5.86 -11.31
N ASP A 60 5.65 7.03 -11.30
CA ASP A 60 4.18 7.13 -11.37
C ASP A 60 3.65 6.54 -12.71
N MET A 61 4.40 6.73 -13.80
CA MET A 61 4.08 6.18 -15.11
C MET A 61 4.28 4.66 -15.18
N GLU A 62 5.31 4.14 -14.52
CA GLU A 62 5.53 2.69 -14.40
C GLU A 62 4.36 2.02 -13.65
N ASP A 63 3.87 2.63 -12.57
CA ASP A 63 2.70 2.11 -11.84
C ASP A 63 1.43 2.06 -12.68
N GLN A 64 1.14 3.17 -13.38
CA GLN A 64 -0.01 3.22 -14.28
C GLN A 64 0.11 2.18 -15.40
N THR A 65 1.33 1.90 -15.86
CA THR A 65 1.57 0.86 -16.87
C THR A 65 1.28 -0.52 -16.29
N THR A 66 1.75 -0.81 -15.07
CA THR A 66 1.48 -2.07 -14.35
C THR A 66 -0.02 -2.32 -14.21
N VAL A 67 -0.80 -1.31 -13.83
CA VAL A 67 -2.27 -1.45 -13.72
C VAL A 67 -2.94 -1.66 -15.07
N LYS A 68 -2.44 -1.04 -16.14
CA LYS A 68 -3.02 -1.21 -17.49
C LYS A 68 -2.77 -2.59 -18.09
N VAL A 69 -1.66 -3.24 -17.76
CA VAL A 69 -1.30 -4.55 -18.35
C VAL A 69 -1.76 -5.73 -17.50
N ALA A 70 -1.93 -5.55 -16.20
CA ALA A 70 -2.33 -6.62 -15.27
C ALA A 70 -3.73 -7.25 -15.52
N PRO A 71 -4.73 -6.56 -16.09
CA PRO A 71 -5.99 -7.17 -16.52
C PRO A 71 -5.78 -8.28 -17.56
N LEU A 72 -4.76 -8.19 -18.43
CA LEU A 72 -4.44 -9.24 -19.41
C LEU A 72 -3.96 -10.54 -18.75
N SER A 73 -3.44 -10.45 -17.52
CA SER A 73 -3.07 -11.59 -16.69
C SER A 73 -4.16 -12.05 -15.72
N HIS A 74 -5.38 -11.50 -15.80
CA HIS A 74 -6.49 -11.74 -14.84
C HIS A 74 -6.15 -11.40 -13.39
N ALA A 75 -5.11 -10.59 -13.17
CA ALA A 75 -4.60 -10.26 -11.84
C ALA A 75 -5.30 -9.03 -11.22
N ILE A 76 -5.95 -8.21 -12.04
CA ILE A 76 -6.63 -6.98 -11.64
C ILE A 76 -7.95 -6.88 -12.43
N PRO A 77 -9.08 -6.56 -11.78
CA PRO A 77 -10.35 -6.40 -12.48
C PRO A 77 -10.33 -5.25 -13.49
N GLU A 78 -11.09 -5.44 -14.57
CA GLU A 78 -11.23 -4.44 -15.63
C GLU A 78 -11.82 -3.14 -15.08
N GLY A 79 -11.24 -2.00 -15.47
CA GLY A 79 -11.71 -0.68 -15.03
C GLY A 79 -11.17 -0.21 -13.67
N PHE A 80 -10.20 -0.91 -13.07
CA PHE A 80 -9.53 -0.42 -11.86
C PHE A 80 -8.76 0.89 -12.16
N GLU A 81 -9.08 1.96 -11.44
CA GLU A 81 -8.47 3.27 -11.61
C GLU A 81 -7.28 3.46 -10.66
N LEU A 82 -6.14 3.89 -11.20
CA LEU A 82 -4.99 4.30 -10.42
C LEU A 82 -4.64 5.76 -10.70
N VAL A 83 -4.68 6.60 -9.66
CA VAL A 83 -4.33 8.02 -9.73
C VAL A 83 -3.23 8.37 -8.74
N HIS A 84 -2.47 9.42 -9.05
CA HIS A 84 -1.40 9.92 -8.20
C HIS A 84 -1.67 11.38 -7.80
N GLN A 85 -1.62 11.65 -6.49
CA GLN A 85 -1.85 12.97 -5.90
C GLN A 85 -0.69 13.37 -4.99
N PHE A 86 -0.48 14.66 -4.80
CA PHE A 86 0.55 15.11 -3.86
C PHE A 86 0.06 14.91 -2.42
N GLY A 87 0.94 14.46 -1.52
CA GLY A 87 0.58 14.31 -0.10
C GLY A 87 0.13 15.61 0.57
N GLN A 88 0.54 16.78 0.04
CA GLN A 88 0.03 18.08 0.51
C GLN A 88 -1.42 18.34 0.12
N GLU A 89 -1.92 17.71 -0.95
CA GLU A 89 -3.31 17.83 -1.41
C GLU A 89 -4.23 16.90 -0.62
N ASP A 90 -3.71 15.74 -0.19
CA ASP A 90 -4.42 14.80 0.67
C ASP A 90 -3.48 14.15 1.70
N ALA A 91 -3.53 14.65 2.93
CA ALA A 91 -2.71 14.14 4.03
C ALA A 91 -2.98 12.68 4.40
N ARG A 92 -4.09 12.08 3.91
CA ARG A 92 -4.36 10.64 4.09
C ARG A 92 -3.32 9.78 3.38
N LEU A 93 -2.65 10.31 2.36
CA LEU A 93 -1.61 9.62 1.62
C LEU A 93 -0.37 9.31 2.46
N TRP A 94 -0.18 9.97 3.60
CA TRP A 94 0.91 9.69 4.55
C TRP A 94 0.56 8.66 5.63
N VAL A 95 -0.71 8.23 5.69
CA VAL A 95 -1.15 7.21 6.67
C VAL A 95 -0.40 5.89 6.51
N PRO A 96 -0.19 5.36 5.28
CA PRO A 96 0.56 4.12 5.08
C PRO A 96 1.98 4.15 5.67
N ASP A 97 2.70 5.28 5.54
CA ASP A 97 4.07 5.41 6.08
C ASP A 97 4.10 5.32 7.60
N GLN A 98 3.13 5.94 8.27
CA GLN A 98 3.02 5.88 9.73
C GLN A 98 2.67 4.48 10.22
N VAL A 99 1.80 3.77 9.47
CA VAL A 99 1.43 2.39 9.77
C VAL A 99 2.62 1.45 9.58
N LEU A 100 3.36 1.60 8.47
CA LEU A 100 4.57 0.82 8.21
C LEU A 100 5.66 1.09 9.25
N GLY A 101 5.86 2.34 9.65
CA GLY A 101 6.79 2.71 10.71
C GLY A 101 6.44 2.04 12.04
N ALA A 102 5.18 2.17 12.48
CA ALA A 102 4.71 1.54 13.70
C ALA A 102 4.79 0.01 13.67
N TYR A 103 4.48 -0.61 12.51
CA TYR A 103 4.63 -2.05 12.32
C TYR A 103 6.11 -2.49 12.39
N GLY A 104 7.01 -1.72 11.78
CA GLY A 104 8.45 -1.95 11.85
C GLY A 104 9.00 -1.86 13.28
N ASP A 105 8.60 -0.84 14.04
CA ASP A 105 8.97 -0.67 15.45
C ASP A 105 8.48 -1.85 16.30
N ALA A 106 7.25 -2.32 16.06
CA ALA A 106 6.70 -3.49 16.75
C ALA A 106 7.50 -4.77 16.45
N LEU A 107 7.95 -4.96 15.21
CA LEU A 107 8.85 -6.08 14.85
C LEU A 107 10.22 -5.96 15.52
N ALA A 108 10.68 -4.74 15.82
CA ALA A 108 11.90 -4.47 16.57
C ALA A 108 11.74 -4.53 18.10
N GLY A 109 10.51 -4.76 18.59
CA GLY A 109 10.20 -4.94 20.01
C GLY A 109 9.53 -3.74 20.70
N ASP A 110 9.21 -2.65 19.97
CA ASP A 110 8.46 -1.51 20.50
C ASP A 110 7.05 -1.45 19.91
N SER A 111 6.07 -2.04 20.61
CA SER A 111 4.70 -2.14 20.12
C SER A 111 3.83 -0.90 20.37
N ARG A 112 4.32 0.10 21.11
CA ARG A 112 3.45 1.18 21.67
C ARG A 112 2.62 1.90 20.61
N ALA A 113 3.23 2.19 19.45
CA ALA A 113 2.54 2.84 18.34
C ALA A 113 1.62 1.88 17.57
N TRP A 114 2.04 0.62 17.41
CA TRP A 114 1.29 -0.42 16.71
C TRP A 114 0.01 -0.82 17.46
N ASP A 115 0.05 -0.87 18.79
CA ASP A 115 -1.10 -1.24 19.62
C ASP A 115 -2.30 -0.27 19.44
N LEU A 116 -2.03 0.96 18.99
CA LEU A 116 -3.06 1.95 18.66
C LEU A 116 -3.73 1.69 17.29
N LEU A 117 -3.09 0.93 16.41
CA LEU A 117 -3.46 0.75 15.00
C LEU A 117 -3.95 -0.67 14.69
N ALA A 118 -3.42 -1.68 15.40
CA ALA A 118 -3.54 -3.09 15.06
C ALA A 118 -4.98 -3.59 14.87
N ARG A 119 -5.99 -2.94 15.48
CA ARG A 119 -7.40 -3.32 15.37
C ARG A 119 -8.05 -2.93 14.05
N GLN A 120 -7.45 -2.01 13.30
CA GLN A 120 -8.00 -1.43 12.06
C GLN A 120 -7.09 -1.64 10.85
N VAL A 121 -5.90 -2.22 11.07
CA VAL A 121 -4.89 -2.43 10.04
C VAL A 121 -4.80 -3.90 9.68
N GLN A 122 -4.89 -4.18 8.38
CA GLN A 122 -4.56 -5.47 7.78
C GLN A 122 -3.19 -5.34 7.09
N ILE A 123 -2.24 -6.22 7.45
CA ILE A 123 -0.92 -6.29 6.81
C ILE A 123 -0.88 -7.48 5.86
N GLU A 124 -0.76 -7.17 4.57
CA GLU A 124 -0.56 -8.18 3.54
C GLU A 124 0.94 -8.35 3.27
N ARG A 125 1.43 -9.57 3.42
CA ARG A 125 2.84 -9.90 3.19
C ARG A 125 3.04 -10.33 1.76
N VAL A 126 3.80 -9.53 1.02
CA VAL A 126 4.11 -9.81 -0.39
C VAL A 126 5.35 -10.70 -0.47
N ASN A 127 5.22 -11.84 -1.15
CA ASN A 127 6.37 -12.68 -1.44
C ASN A 127 7.14 -12.12 -2.64
N LEU A 128 8.42 -11.80 -2.43
CA LEU A 128 9.34 -11.30 -3.47
C LEU A 128 10.24 -12.38 -4.09
N ALA A 129 10.12 -13.64 -3.65
CA ALA A 129 10.86 -14.77 -4.22
C ALA A 129 10.45 -15.07 -5.67
#